data_AF-A0A7W1TCM1-F1
#
_entry.id   AF-A0A7W1TCM1-F1
#
_cell.length_a   1.000
_cell.length_b   1.000
_cell.length_c   1.000
_cell.angle_alpha   90.00
_cell.angle_beta   90.00
_cell.angle_gamma   90.00
#
_symmetry.space_group_name_H-M   'P 1'
#
loop_
_entity.id
_entity.type
_entity.pdbx_description
1 polymer ?
#
loop_
_entity_poly.entity_id
_entity_poly.type
_entity_poly.pdbx_seq_one_letter_code
_entity_poly.pdbx_strand_id
1 'polypeptide(L)' 'VCADDGPAQVILPVPGHARVLGVCLGGPGMTTLFAFCGGSIWKRAVKIHAMGAFTPWTKVNGTPL' A
#
# COMPACT_ATOMS: atom_id res chain seq x y z
N VAL A 1 -8.56 9.66 -1.88
CA VAL A 1 -7.47 10.47 -1.30
C VAL A 1 -8.04 11.04 -0.01
N CYS A 2 -7.54 10.58 1.14
CA CYS A 2 -7.91 11.10 2.46
C CYS A 2 -6.58 11.28 3.20
N ALA A 3 -6.28 12.50 3.63
CA ALA A 3 -5.09 12.85 4.37
C ALA A 3 -5.54 13.50 5.68
N ASP A 4 -5.01 13.00 6.80
CA ASP A 4 -4.98 13.70 8.07
C ASP A 4 -3.61 13.36 8.70
N ASP A 5 -2.87 14.39 9.09
CA ASP A 5 -1.41 14.50 9.21
C ASP A 5 -0.61 13.27 9.72
N GLY A 6 -0.09 12.48 8.78
CA GLY A 6 0.80 11.33 8.97
C GLY A 6 1.21 10.72 7.62
N PRO A 7 2.12 9.73 7.54
CA PRO A 7 2.54 9.13 6.27
C PRO A 7 1.30 8.73 5.47
N ALA A 8 1.15 9.28 4.25
CA ALA A 8 -0.08 9.24 3.47
C ALA A 8 -0.73 7.84 3.49
N GLN A 9 -1.80 7.70 4.27
CA GLN A 9 -2.53 6.44 4.38
C GLN A 9 -3.53 6.36 3.22
N VAL A 10 -3.68 5.17 2.63
CA VAL A 10 -4.64 4.94 1.55
C VAL A 10 -5.53 3.76 1.91
N ILE A 11 -6.83 3.94 1.71
CA ILE A 11 -7.82 2.86 1.81
C ILE A 11 -7.90 2.18 0.44
N LEU A 12 -7.57 0.89 0.39
CA LEU A 12 -7.65 0.08 -0.83
C LEU A 12 -8.94 -0.77 -0.77
N PRO A 13 -9.88 -0.62 -1.71
CA PRO A 13 -11.08 -1.44 -1.74
C PRO A 13 -10.70 -2.89 -2.05
N VAL A 14 -11.31 -3.82 -1.33
CA VAL A 14 -11.07 -5.25 -1.48
C VAL A 14 -12.09 -5.82 -2.48
N PRO A 15 -11.65 -6.60 -3.47
CA PRO A 15 -12.56 -7.24 -4.43
C PRO A 15 -13.64 -8.07 -3.72
N GLY A 16 -14.88 -7.90 -4.17
CA GLY A 16 -16.04 -8.65 -3.65
C GLY A 16 -16.39 -8.38 -2.19
N HIS A 17 -15.94 -7.26 -1.61
CA HIS A 17 -16.13 -6.92 -0.18
C HIS A 17 -15.63 -8.02 0.77
N ALA A 18 -14.69 -8.85 0.31
CA ALA A 18 -14.18 -9.96 1.09
C ALA A 18 -13.28 -9.50 2.23
N ARG A 19 -13.23 -10.28 3.30
CA ARG A 19 -12.31 -10.04 4.42
C ARG A 19 -10.87 -10.33 3.99
N VAL A 20 -9.96 -9.42 4.32
CA VAL A 20 -8.51 -9.64 4.17
C VAL A 20 -8.02 -10.54 5.30
N LEU A 21 -7.36 -11.63 4.93
CA LEU A 21 -6.82 -12.62 5.87
C LEU A 21 -5.30 -12.48 6.06
N GLY A 22 -4.61 -11.92 5.07
CA GLY A 22 -3.17 -11.68 5.14
C GLY A 22 -2.72 -10.72 4.05
N VAL A 23 -1.66 -9.97 4.35
CA VAL A 23 -1.01 -9.05 3.41
C VAL A 23 0.51 -9.21 3.48
N CYS A 24 1.18 -9.04 2.36
CA CYS A 24 2.63 -8.95 2.32
C CYS A 24 3.09 -8.03 1.17
N LEU A 25 4.31 -7.51 1.29
CA LEU A 25 5.01 -6.87 0.17
C LEU A 25 5.93 -7.89 -0.49
N GLY A 26 6.03 -7.82 -1.81
CA GLY A 26 6.91 -8.70 -2.59
C GLY A 26 7.46 -8.03 -3.86
N GLY A 27 8.27 -8.79 -4.58
CA GLY A 27 9.03 -8.34 -5.75
C GLY A 27 10.41 -7.77 -5.37
N PRO A 28 11.32 -7.57 -6.35
CA PRO A 28 12.72 -7.18 -6.09
C PRO A 28 12.87 -5.87 -5.32
N GLY A 29 11.92 -4.94 -5.50
CA GLY A 29 11.90 -3.66 -4.80
C GLY A 29 10.88 -3.58 -3.67
N MET A 30 10.19 -4.67 -3.31
CA MET A 30 9.04 -4.71 -2.38
C MET A 30 7.84 -3.83 -2.80
N THR A 31 7.76 -3.45 -4.08
CA THR A 31 6.78 -2.50 -4.61
C THR A 31 5.44 -3.13 -4.98
N THR A 32 5.22 -4.40 -4.67
CA THR A 32 3.95 -5.09 -4.94
C THR A 32 3.30 -5.50 -3.64
N LEU A 33 2.09 -5.00 -3.39
CA LEU A 33 1.23 -5.45 -2.29
C LEU A 33 0.45 -6.67 -2.74
N PHE A 34 0.57 -7.76 -2.00
CA PHE A 34 -0.26 -8.95 -2.12
C PHE A 34 -1.25 -9.01 -0.97
N ALA A 35 -2.49 -9.41 -1.27
CA ALA A 35 -3.53 -9.62 -0.27
C ALA A 35 -4.27 -10.93 -0.54
N PHE A 36 -4.41 -11.77 0.48
CA PHE A 36 -5.29 -12.94 0.43
C PHE A 36 -6.69 -12.56 0.91
N CYS A 37 -7.66 -12.61 -0.01
CA CYS A 37 -9.05 -12.30 0.28
C CYS A 37 -9.98 -13.01 -0.71
N GLY A 38 -11.14 -13.45 -0.22
CA GLY A 38 -12.16 -14.11 -1.04
C GLY A 38 -11.68 -15.41 -1.69
N GLY A 39 -10.77 -16.15 -1.04
CA GLY A 39 -10.22 -17.41 -1.56
C GLY A 39 -9.22 -17.23 -2.71
N SER A 40 -8.77 -16.01 -2.99
CA SER A 40 -7.81 -15.70 -4.05
C SER A 40 -6.71 -14.75 -3.56
N ILE A 41 -5.57 -14.77 -4.24
CA ILE A 41 -4.49 -13.81 -4.01
C ILE A 41 -4.60 -12.68 -5.03
N TRP A 42 -4.69 -11.46 -4.52
CA TRP A 42 -4.73 -10.24 -5.31
C TRP A 42 -3.41 -9.50 -5.20
N LYS A 43 -3.02 -8.80 -6.26
CA LYS A 43 -1.79 -8.02 -6.31
C LYS A 43 -2.04 -6.62 -6.84
N ARG A 44 -1.34 -5.64 -6.28
CA ARG A 44 -1.36 -4.26 -6.74
C ARG A 44 0.03 -3.65 -6.61
N ALA A 45 0.47 -2.93 -7.64
CA ALA A 45 1.68 -2.11 -7.53
C ALA A 45 1.43 -0.97 -6.54
N VAL A 46 2.33 -0.82 -5.58
CA VAL A 46 2.27 0.21 -4.54
C VAL A 46 3.57 0.99 -4.51
N LYS A 47 3.46 2.30 -4.33
CA LYS A 47 4.60 3.16 -4.11
C LYS A 47 4.97 3.10 -2.63
N ILE A 48 5.95 2.28 -2.28
CA ILE A 48 6.63 2.32 -0.98
C ILE A 48 7.61 3.48 -1.00
N HIS A 49 7.09 4.70 -1.00
CA HIS A 49 7.79 5.80 -0.36
C HIS A 49 7.37 5.79 1.12
N ALA A 50 7.66 4.68 1.79
CA ALA A 50 7.73 4.68 3.23
C ALA A 50 9.02 5.43 3.54
N MET A 51 8.92 6.75 3.71
CA MET A 51 9.84 7.41 4.62
C MET A 51 9.91 6.54 5.87
N GLY A 52 11.12 6.15 6.30
CA GLY A 52 11.30 5.33 7.48
C GLY A 52 10.47 5.91 8.63
N ALA A 53 9.82 5.05 9.42
CA ALA A 53 8.89 5.43 10.49
C ALA A 53 9.48 6.45 11.51
N PHE A 54 10.80 6.69 11.46
CA PHE A 54 11.56 7.63 12.30
C PHE A 54 12.36 8.67 11.51
N THR A 55 12.05 8.89 10.22
CA THR A 55 12.73 9.89 9.40
C THR A 55 11.93 11.20 9.37
N PRO A 56 12.59 12.37 9.33
CA PRO A 56 11.92 13.66 9.19
C PRO A 56 11.03 13.69 7.95
N TRP A 57 9.89 14.37 8.06
CA TRP A 57 8.99 14.61 6.93
C TRP A 57 9.74 15.17 5.72
N THR A 58 9.67 14.44 4.62
CA THR A 58 10.27 14.77 3.34
C THR A 58 9.16 14.88 2.31
N LYS A 59 9.09 16.03 1.63
CA LYS A 59 8.08 16.28 0.60
C LYS A 59 8.19 15.25 -0.52
N VAL A 60 7.15 14.45 -0.71
CA VAL A 60 7.07 13.46 -1.78
C VAL A 60 6.36 14.08 -2.98
N ASN A 61 7.05 14.22 -4.11
CA ASN A 61 6.40 14.59 -5.37
C ASN A 61 5.73 13.34 -5.97
N GLY A 62 4.47 13.49 -6.42
CA GLY A 62 3.75 12.43 -7.12
C GLY A 62 4.53 11.99 -8.36
N THR A 63 4.58 10.69 -8.61
CA THR A 63 5.09 10.14 -9.89
C THR A 63 3.90 9.64 -10.71
N PRO A 64 3.96 9.70 -12.05
CA PRO A 64 2.93 9.13 -12.90
C PRO A 64 2.73 7.65 -12.56
N LEU A 65 1.47 7.21 -12.56
CA LEU A 65 1.09 5.81 -12.38
C LEU A 65 1.35 4.99 -13.63
#